data_AF-A0AAD5H1F5-F1
#
_entry.id   AF-A0AAD5H1F5-F1
#
_cell.length_a   1.000
_cell.length_b   1.000
_cell.length_c   1.000
_cell.angle_alpha   90.00
_cell.angle_beta   90.00
_cell.angle_gamma   90.00
#
_symmetry.space_group_name_H-M   'P 1'
#
loop_
_entity.id
_entity.type
_entity.pdbx_description
1 polymer ?
#
loop_
_entity_poly.entity_id
_entity_poly.type
_entity_poly.pdbx_seq_one_letter_code
_entity_poly.pdbx_strand_id
1 'polypeptide(L)'
;MPKQSPKELLADWRRMFVPAMKLQARLVVLGTVASTLTAWGLRSSNPKAAASFGATAAANVFIFGFTMSKIMPVNRRLLPEGDAGKLNDEGLRGLLKQWGELHGVRTIAGAAALGAALFGVHCCLAK
;
A
#
# COMPACT_ATOMS: atom_id res chain seq x y z
N MET A 1 -15.04 20.16 -12.92
CA MET A 1 -15.23 19.77 -11.50
C MET A 1 -14.89 20.98 -10.65
N PRO A 2 -15.80 21.53 -9.83
CA PRO A 2 -15.41 22.57 -8.88
C PRO A 2 -14.26 22.04 -8.02
N LYS A 3 -13.21 22.84 -7.84
CA LYS A 3 -12.06 22.45 -7.02
C LYS A 3 -12.57 22.31 -5.58
N GLN A 4 -12.70 21.08 -5.09
CA GLN A 4 -13.02 20.84 -3.68
C GLN A 4 -12.05 21.62 -2.80
N SER A 5 -12.58 22.24 -1.75
CA SER A 5 -11.76 22.93 -0.75
C SER A 5 -10.84 21.93 -0.04
N PRO A 6 -9.66 22.34 0.45
CA PRO A 6 -8.77 21.46 1.20
C PRO A 6 -9.45 20.80 2.41
N LYS A 7 -10.41 21.49 3.04
CA LYS A 7 -11.18 20.97 4.18
C LYS A 7 -12.16 19.87 3.78
N GLU A 8 -12.84 20.00 2.64
CA GLU A 8 -13.70 18.95 2.09
C GLU A 8 -12.88 17.71 1.73
N LEU A 9 -11.72 17.90 1.07
CA LEU A 9 -10.80 16.80 0.75
C LEU A 9 -10.32 16.05 2.00
N LEU A 10 -10.01 16.78 3.07
CA LEU A 10 -9.62 16.19 4.35
C LEU A 10 -10.78 15.38 4.97
N ALA A 11 -12.01 15.89 4.90
CA ALA A 11 -13.18 15.18 5.42
C ALA A 11 -13.43 13.87 4.65
N ASP A 12 -13.39 13.92 3.32
CA ASP A 12 -13.53 12.74 2.45
C ASP A 12 -12.42 11.72 2.72
N TRP A 13 -11.18 12.18 2.83
CA TRP A 13 -10.04 11.34 3.19
C TRP A 13 -10.25 10.64 4.53
N ARG A 14 -10.64 11.37 5.58
CA ARG A 14 -10.89 10.82 6.93
C ARG A 14 -11.98 9.75 6.93
N ARG A 15 -13.06 10.00 6.19
CA ARG A 15 -14.19 9.07 6.06
C ARG A 15 -13.75 7.72 5.48
N MET A 16 -12.88 7.73 4.47
CA MET A 16 -12.43 6.52 3.79
C MET A 16 -11.21 5.86 4.45
N PHE A 17 -10.37 6.63 5.14
CA PHE A 17 -9.06 6.19 5.59
C PHE A 17 -9.10 4.99 6.53
N VAL A 18 -9.89 5.06 7.61
CA VAL A 18 -9.93 4.01 8.65
C VAL A 18 -10.37 2.64 8.10
N PRO A 19 -11.49 2.51 7.36
CA PRO A 19 -11.87 1.22 6.80
C PRO A 19 -10.87 0.72 5.75
N ALA A 20 -10.37 1.61 4.88
CA ALA A 20 -9.37 1.24 3.87
C ALA A 20 -8.06 0.75 4.50
N MET A 21 -7.57 1.42 5.53
CA MET A 21 -6.37 1.03 6.28
C MET A 21 -6.52 -0.37 6.87
N LYS A 22 -7.66 -0.67 7.52
CA LYS A 22 -7.91 -2.00 8.12
C LYS A 22 -7.91 -3.11 7.07
N LEU A 23 -8.59 -2.89 5.93
CA LEU A 23 -8.60 -3.84 4.83
C LEU A 23 -7.18 -4.05 4.27
N GLN A 24 -6.49 -2.95 3.98
CA GLN A 24 -5.15 -2.99 3.41
C GLN A 24 -4.13 -3.70 4.31
N ALA A 25 -4.18 -3.48 5.63
CA ALA A 25 -3.32 -4.17 6.59
C ALA A 25 -3.55 -5.69 6.55
N ARG A 26 -4.81 -6.13 6.53
CA ARG A 26 -5.17 -7.55 6.43
C ARG A 26 -4.68 -8.17 5.12
N LEU A 27 -4.89 -7.49 3.99
CA LEU A 27 -4.44 -7.97 2.68
C LEU A 27 -2.92 -8.08 2.61
N VAL A 28 -2.17 -7.11 3.14
CA VAL A 28 -0.70 -7.16 3.17
C VAL A 28 -0.23 -8.33 4.02
N VAL A 29 -0.80 -8.56 5.20
CA VAL A 29 -0.41 -9.69 6.06
C VAL A 29 -0.72 -11.03 5.39
N LEU A 30 -1.97 -11.24 4.96
CA LEU A 30 -2.39 -12.49 4.33
C LEU A 30 -1.63 -12.76 3.03
N GLY A 31 -1.48 -11.73 2.19
CA GLY A 31 -0.74 -11.82 0.94
C GLY A 31 0.73 -12.14 1.16
N THR A 32 1.38 -11.52 2.15
CA THR A 32 2.78 -11.85 2.50
C THR A 32 2.91 -13.30 2.91
N VAL A 33 2.08 -13.77 3.85
CA VAL A 33 2.14 -15.15 4.35
C VAL A 33 1.90 -16.16 3.23
N ALA A 34 0.85 -15.95 2.43
CA ALA A 34 0.51 -16.84 1.32
C ALA A 34 1.63 -16.90 0.27
N SER A 35 2.19 -15.75 -0.11
CA SER A 35 3.30 -15.69 -1.08
C SER A 35 4.58 -16.33 -0.53
N THR A 36 4.92 -16.11 0.73
CA THR A 36 6.09 -16.74 1.36
C THR A 36 5.95 -18.26 1.42
N LEU A 37 4.80 -18.78 1.86
CA LEU A 37 4.56 -20.21 1.94
C LEU A 37 4.58 -20.86 0.55
N THR A 38 3.98 -20.20 -0.44
CA THR A 38 4.00 -20.69 -1.83
C THR A 38 5.41 -20.71 -2.41
N ALA A 39 6.18 -19.64 -2.20
CA ALA A 39 7.58 -19.57 -2.63
C ALA A 39 8.42 -20.68 -2.00
N TRP A 40 8.24 -20.92 -0.70
CA TRP A 40 8.92 -21.99 0.01
C TRP A 40 8.54 -23.37 -0.54
N GLY A 41 7.24 -23.63 -0.74
CA GLY A 41 6.74 -24.91 -1.26
C GLY A 41 7.24 -25.23 -2.67
N LEU A 42 7.36 -24.21 -3.54
CA LEU A 42 7.76 -24.39 -4.94
C LEU A 42 9.27 -24.35 -5.18
N ARG A 43 10.10 -24.07 -4.15
CA ARG A 43 11.54 -23.82 -4.31
C ARG A 43 12.31 -24.89 -5.11
N SER A 44 11.90 -26.14 -4.99
CA SER A 44 12.57 -27.28 -5.65
C SER A 44 11.86 -27.74 -6.94
N SER A 45 10.53 -27.59 -7.01
CA SER A 45 9.73 -28.11 -8.12
C SER A 45 9.56 -27.11 -9.26
N ASN A 46 9.49 -25.80 -8.94
CA ASN A 46 9.36 -24.73 -9.93
C ASN A 46 10.07 -23.46 -9.42
N PRO A 47 11.39 -23.35 -9.63
CA PRO A 47 12.18 -22.26 -9.07
C PRO A 47 11.79 -20.89 -9.64
N LYS A 48 11.27 -20.84 -10.88
CA LYS A 48 10.76 -19.59 -11.48
C LYS A 48 9.53 -19.08 -10.74
N ALA A 49 8.52 -19.94 -10.56
CA ALA A 49 7.33 -19.58 -9.79
C ALA A 49 7.68 -19.23 -8.33
N ALA A 50 8.59 -19.99 -7.71
CA ALA A 50 9.07 -19.72 -6.36
C ALA A 50 9.71 -18.33 -6.23
N ALA A 51 10.57 -17.94 -7.17
CA ALA A 51 11.17 -16.61 -7.20
C ALA A 51 10.13 -15.50 -7.36
N SER A 52 9.12 -15.70 -8.21
CA SER A 52 8.05 -14.72 -8.41
C SER A 52 7.20 -14.50 -7.16
N PHE A 53 6.77 -15.58 -6.49
CA PHE A 53 6.05 -15.45 -5.21
C PHE A 53 6.95 -14.89 -4.11
N GLY A 54 8.25 -15.20 -4.11
CA GLY A 54 9.23 -14.57 -3.22
C GLY A 54 9.32 -13.06 -3.43
N ALA A 55 9.32 -12.61 -4.68
CA ALA A 55 9.30 -11.18 -5.03
C ALA A 55 8.00 -10.51 -4.58
N THR A 56 6.83 -11.15 -4.73
CA THR A 56 5.57 -10.65 -4.18
C THR A 56 5.63 -10.48 -2.66
N ALA A 57 6.16 -11.47 -1.93
CA ALA A 57 6.31 -11.38 -0.49
C ALA A 57 7.24 -10.23 -0.08
N ALA A 58 8.39 -10.09 -0.75
CA ALA A 58 9.34 -9.00 -0.50
C ALA A 58 8.70 -7.62 -0.76
N ALA A 59 7.94 -7.47 -1.85
CA ALA A 59 7.21 -6.24 -2.17
C ALA A 59 6.16 -5.90 -1.08
N ASN A 60 5.43 -6.89 -0.56
CA ASN A 60 4.48 -6.67 0.53
C ASN A 60 5.16 -6.24 1.84
N VAL A 61 6.31 -6.84 2.18
CA VAL A 61 7.12 -6.42 3.34
C VAL A 61 7.62 -4.99 3.16
N PHE A 62 8.09 -4.64 1.96
CA PHE A 62 8.48 -3.28 1.63
C PHE A 62 7.30 -2.30 1.80
N ILE A 63 6.12 -2.62 1.27
CA ILE A 63 4.90 -1.81 1.41
C ILE A 63 4.59 -1.57 2.89
N PHE A 64 4.68 -2.61 3.73
CA PHE A 64 4.45 -2.48 5.16
C PHE A 64 5.47 -1.53 5.81
N GLY A 65 6.77 -1.78 5.61
CA GLY A 65 7.84 -0.96 6.17
C GLY A 65 7.79 0.51 5.71
N PHE A 66 7.54 0.73 4.42
CA PHE A 66 7.36 2.06 3.84
C PHE A 66 6.14 2.77 4.42
N THR A 67 5.01 2.06 4.56
CA THR A 67 3.79 2.62 5.14
C THR A 67 4.03 3.07 6.58
N MET A 68 4.63 2.23 7.41
CA MET A 68 4.92 2.55 8.81
C MET A 68 5.91 3.71 8.96
N SER A 69 6.94 3.76 8.10
CA SER A 69 8.04 4.72 8.25
C SER A 69 7.77 6.07 7.59
N LYS A 70 7.06 6.10 6.46
CA LYS A 70 6.90 7.31 5.64
C LYS A 70 5.46 7.82 5.60
N ILE A 71 4.48 6.92 5.44
CA ILE A 71 3.07 7.32 5.31
C ILE A 71 2.44 7.58 6.68
N MET A 72 2.71 6.73 7.68
CA MET A 72 2.07 6.80 8.98
C MET A 72 2.30 8.14 9.73
N PRO A 73 3.49 8.77 9.69
CA PRO A 73 3.68 10.11 10.24
C PRO A 73 2.73 11.14 9.62
N VAL A 74 2.52 11.08 8.30
CA VAL A 74 1.60 11.97 7.59
C VAL A 74 0.13 11.65 7.93
N ASN A 75 -0.23 10.36 7.99
CA ASN A 75 -1.58 9.94 8.40
C ASN A 75 -1.94 10.46 9.79
N ARG A 76 -1.02 10.40 10.77
CA ARG A 76 -1.25 10.89 12.13
C ARG A 76 -1.56 12.38 12.17
N ARG A 77 -0.95 13.17 11.28
CA ARG A 77 -1.24 14.60 11.13
C ARG A 77 -2.61 14.86 10.51
N LEU A 78 -3.02 14.04 9.54
CA LEU A 78 -4.30 14.14 8.83
C LEU A 78 -5.49 13.62 9.65
N LEU A 79 -5.29 12.70 10.59
CA LEU A 79 -6.35 12.18 11.46
C LEU A 79 -6.97 13.28 12.34
N PRO A 80 -8.19 13.05 12.90
CA PRO A 80 -8.88 14.03 13.74
C PRO A 80 -8.03 14.55 14.91
N GLU A 81 -7.20 13.69 15.50
CA GLU A 81 -6.32 14.00 16.62
C GLU A 81 -5.04 14.76 16.22
N GLY A 82 -4.79 14.90 14.91
CA GLY A 82 -3.60 15.55 14.36
C GLY A 82 -3.69 17.09 14.26
N ASP A 83 -2.70 17.69 13.61
CA ASP A 83 -2.59 19.14 13.44
C ASP A 83 -3.21 19.66 12.13
N ALA A 84 -3.64 18.79 11.20
CA ALA A 84 -4.14 19.19 9.88
C ALA A 84 -5.33 20.14 9.92
N GLY A 85 -6.20 20.06 10.94
CA GLY A 85 -7.34 20.96 11.11
C GLY A 85 -6.96 22.39 11.52
N LYS A 86 -5.71 22.59 11.99
CA LYS A 86 -5.17 23.89 12.43
C LYS A 86 -4.36 24.59 11.32
N LEU A 87 -4.08 23.90 10.23
CA LEU A 87 -3.35 24.45 9.09
C LEU A 87 -4.23 25.39 8.29
N ASN A 88 -3.61 26.38 7.64
CA ASN A 88 -4.26 27.15 6.58
C ASN A 88 -4.48 26.27 5.33
N ASP A 89 -5.26 26.77 4.37
CA ASP A 89 -5.64 26.02 3.18
C ASP A 89 -4.42 25.58 2.33
N GLU A 90 -3.38 26.40 2.24
CA GLU A 90 -2.14 26.07 1.52
C GLU A 90 -1.36 24.95 2.21
N GLY A 91 -1.18 25.05 3.54
CA GLY A 91 -0.51 24.04 4.34
C GLY A 91 -1.24 22.70 4.32
N LEU A 92 -2.58 22.73 4.40
CA LEU A 92 -3.41 21.53 4.31
C LEU A 92 -3.31 20.89 2.91
N ARG A 93 -3.36 21.69 1.84
CA ARG A 93 -3.18 21.20 0.47
C ARG A 93 -1.79 20.60 0.27
N GLY A 94 -0.75 21.22 0.83
CA GLY A 94 0.62 20.68 0.81
C GLY A 94 0.72 19.33 1.52
N LEU A 95 0.10 19.19 2.70
CA LEU A 95 0.09 17.94 3.45
C LEU A 95 -0.67 16.82 2.72
N LEU A 96 -1.82 17.14 2.11
CA LEU A 96 -2.58 16.20 1.28
C LEU A 96 -1.81 15.78 0.01
N LYS A 97 -1.07 16.71 -0.60
CA LYS A 97 -0.19 16.41 -1.75
C LYS A 97 0.94 15.47 -1.34
N GLN A 98 1.62 15.74 -0.23
CA GLN A 98 2.66 14.86 0.32
C GLN A 98 2.12 13.46 0.58
N TRP A 99 0.93 13.36 1.18
CA TRP A 99 0.27 12.07 1.38
C TRP A 99 0.01 11.35 0.05
N GLY A 100 -0.50 12.06 -0.95
CA GLY A 100 -0.78 11.51 -2.29
C GLY A 100 0.47 10.99 -3.00
N GLU A 101 1.59 11.72 -2.92
CA GLU A 101 2.88 11.30 -3.49
C GLU A 101 3.39 10.01 -2.85
N LEU A 102 3.37 9.94 -1.51
CA LEU A 102 3.77 8.73 -0.79
C LEU A 102 2.82 7.55 -1.06
N HIS A 103 1.51 7.82 -1.15
CA HIS A 103 0.55 6.80 -1.52
C HIS A 103 0.78 6.28 -2.95
N GLY A 104 1.19 7.15 -3.88
CA GLY A 104 1.57 6.78 -5.24
C GLY A 104 2.69 5.75 -5.29
N VAL A 105 3.77 5.94 -4.51
CA VAL A 105 4.87 4.97 -4.38
C VAL A 105 4.34 3.61 -3.93
N ARG A 106 3.45 3.61 -2.94
CA ARG A 106 2.83 2.38 -2.44
C ARG A 106 1.94 1.70 -3.49
N THR A 107 1.18 2.46 -4.27
CA THR A 107 0.35 1.91 -5.36
C THR A 107 1.21 1.23 -6.42
N ILE A 108 2.34 1.83 -6.80
CA ILE A 108 3.29 1.24 -7.75
C ILE A 108 3.87 -0.07 -7.20
N ALA A 109 4.29 -0.07 -5.93
CA ALA A 109 4.78 -1.28 -5.29
C ALA A 109 3.71 -2.39 -5.22
N GLY A 110 2.45 -2.02 -4.95
CA GLY A 110 1.32 -2.95 -4.97
C GLY A 110 1.05 -3.52 -6.36
N ALA A 111 1.14 -2.71 -7.41
CA ALA A 111 1.03 -3.16 -8.80
C ALA A 111 2.16 -4.13 -9.18
N ALA A 112 3.39 -3.85 -8.74
CA ALA A 112 4.52 -4.75 -8.93
C ALA A 112 4.32 -6.09 -8.20
N ALA A 113 3.83 -6.06 -6.95
CA ALA A 113 3.51 -7.26 -6.18
C ALA A 113 2.45 -8.12 -6.88
N LEU A 114 1.40 -7.49 -7.40
CA LEU A 114 0.35 -8.15 -8.19
C LEU A 114 0.90 -8.77 -9.47
N GLY A 115 1.70 -8.02 -10.24
CA GLY A 115 2.32 -8.51 -11.47
C GLY A 115 3.21 -9.73 -11.22
N ALA A 116 4.04 -9.69 -10.17
CA ALA A 116 4.87 -10.82 -9.76
C ALA A 116 4.03 -12.03 -9.36
N ALA A 117 2.92 -11.83 -8.65
CA ALA A 117 2.04 -12.93 -8.26
C ALA A 117 1.38 -13.58 -9.47
N LEU A 118 0.85 -12.78 -10.40
CA LEU A 118 0.24 -13.25 -11.64
C LEU A 118 1.24 -14.01 -12.52
N PHE A 119 2.47 -13.51 -12.61
CA PHE A 119 3.53 -14.21 -13.34
C PHE A 119 3.91 -15.53 -12.66
N GLY A 120 3.97 -15.57 -11.33
CA GLY A 120 4.18 -16.82 -10.58
C GLY A 120 3.07 -17.85 -10.86
N VAL A 121 1.80 -17.41 -10.88
CA VAL A 121 0.66 -18.25 -11.27
C VAL A 121 0.80 -18.73 -12.71
N HIS A 122 1.17 -17.85 -13.65
CA HIS A 122 1.42 -18.23 -15.03
C HIS A 122 2.50 -19.32 -15.12
N CYS A 123 3.62 -19.20 -14.41
CA CYS A 123 4.67 -20.23 -14.38
C CYS A 123 4.21 -21.57 -13.79
N CYS A 124 3.17 -21.58 -12.94
CA CYS A 124 2.59 -22.83 -12.44
C CYS A 124 1.67 -23.51 -13.47
N LEU A 125 1.03 -22.72 -14.34
CA LEU A 125 0.04 -23.19 -15.31
C LEU A 125 0.67 -23.51 -16.68
N ALA A 126 1.66 -22.73 -17.10
CA ALA A 126 2.46 -22.97 -18.28
C ALA A 126 3.50 -24.06 -17.97
N LYS A 127 3.04 -25.31 -18.01
CA LYS A 127 3.90 -26.49 -18.08
C LYS A 127 4.41 -26.69 -19.50
#